data_AF-A0A484Y9I8-F1
#
_entry.id   AF-A0A484Y9I8-F1
#
_cell.length_a   1.000
_cell.length_b   1.000
_cell.length_c   1.000
_cell.angle_alpha   90.00
_cell.angle_beta   90.00
_cell.angle_gamma   90.00
#
_symmetry.space_group_name_H-M   'P 1'
#
loop_
_entity.id
_entity.type
_entity.pdbx_description
1 polymer ?
#
loop_
_entity_poly.entity_id
_entity_poly.type
_entity_poly.pdbx_seq_one_letter_code
_entity_poly.pdbx_strand_id
1 'polypeptide(L)'
;MNQQRGFTLLEMMLVLALVAITASVVLFTYGREDAASTRARETAARFTAALELAIDRATLSGQPVGIHFSDSAWRIMVPGKTPSAWRWVPLQEDAADESKNDWG
;
A
#
# COMPACT_ATOMS: atom_id res chain seq x y z
N MET A 1 22.77 44.80 44.14
CA MET A 1 22.15 43.64 44.81
C MET A 1 21.70 42.69 43.73
N ASN A 2 22.44 41.60 43.53
CA ASN A 2 22.25 40.71 42.38
C ASN A 2 21.04 39.81 42.64
N GLN A 3 19.95 40.06 41.92
CA GLN A 3 18.79 39.17 41.87
C GLN A 3 19.22 37.88 41.16
N GLN A 4 19.74 36.91 41.90
CA GLN A 4 19.84 35.55 41.40
C GLN A 4 18.41 35.03 41.28
N ARG A 5 17.83 35.19 40.08
CA ARG A 5 16.59 34.52 39.69
C ARG A 5 16.93 33.05 39.51
N GLY A 6 16.95 32.33 40.62
CA GLY A 6 17.16 30.90 40.68
C GLY A 6 16.06 30.20 39.88
N PHE A 7 16.50 29.51 38.85
CA PHE A 7 15.83 28.48 38.08
C PHE A 7 14.74 27.79 38.91
N THR A 8 13.49 28.09 38.61
CA THR A 8 12.39 27.54 39.40
C THR A 8 12.15 26.10 38.97
N LEU A 9 11.77 25.23 39.92
CA LEU A 9 11.32 23.87 39.62
C LEU A 9 10.22 23.87 38.54
N LEU A 10 9.35 24.88 38.58
CA LEU A 10 8.27 25.09 37.62
C LEU A 10 8.79 25.35 36.20
N GLU A 11 9.88 26.09 36.04
CA GLU A 11 10.50 26.35 34.74
C GLU A 11 11.02 25.06 34.11
N MET A 12 11.64 24.18 34.90
CA MET A 12 12.06 22.86 34.38
C MET A 12 10.90 21.92 34.09
N MET A 13 9.87 21.90 34.92
CA MET A 13 8.67 21.13 34.61
C MET A 13 8.00 21.62 33.33
N LEU A 14 7.95 22.93 33.10
CA LEU A 14 7.41 23.53 31.89
C LEU A 14 8.26 23.18 30.67
N VAL A 15 9.59 23.29 30.76
CA VAL A 15 10.50 22.93 29.66
C VAL A 15 10.34 21.46 29.30
N LEU A 16 10.32 20.55 30.28
CA LEU A 16 10.12 19.12 30.03
C LEU A 16 8.74 18.84 29.41
N ALA A 17 7.69 19.52 29.86
CA ALA A 17 6.36 19.41 29.26
C ALA A 17 6.36 19.87 27.79
N LEU A 18 6.99 21.00 27.48
CA LEU A 18 7.10 21.51 26.11
C LEU A 18 7.93 20.60 25.21
N VAL A 19 9.04 20.04 25.72
CA VAL A 19 9.85 19.04 25.00
C VAL A 19 9.04 17.77 24.72
N ALA A 20 8.27 17.28 25.69
CA ALA A 20 7.42 16.09 25.50
C ALA A 20 6.34 16.32 24.44
N ILE A 21 5.68 17.49 24.46
CA ILE A 21 4.65 17.85 23.46
C ILE A 21 5.27 17.96 22.07
N THR A 22 6.38 18.68 21.92
CA THR A 22 7.04 18.86 20.62
C THR A 22 7.60 17.53 20.09
N ALA A 23 8.22 16.71 20.94
CA ALA A 23 8.68 15.37 20.57
C ALA A 23 7.53 14.46 20.09
N SER A 24 6.35 14.54 20.72
CA SER A 24 5.18 13.76 20.33
C SER A 24 4.69 14.12 18.92
N VAL A 25 4.65 15.41 18.60
CA VAL A 25 4.25 15.89 17.25
C VAL A 25 5.23 15.44 16.17
N VAL A 26 6.53 15.50 16.47
CA VAL A 26 7.58 15.04 15.55
C VAL A 26 7.46 13.55 15.28
N LEU A 27 7.30 12.72 16.33
CA LEU A 27 7.15 11.28 16.17
C LEU A 27 5.91 10.90 15.37
N PHE A 28 4.79 11.61 15.58
CA PHE A 28 3.55 11.37 14.82
C PHE A 28 3.69 11.73 13.33
N THR A 29 4.48 12.77 13.02
CA THR A 29 4.70 13.23 11.65
C THR A 29 5.61 12.27 10.88
N TYR A 30 6.76 11.90 11.47
CA TYR A 30 7.74 11.02 10.83
C TYR A 30 7.31 9.54 10.84
N GLY A 31 6.64 9.06 11.89
CA GLY A 31 6.16 7.68 11.96
C GLY A 31 5.15 7.33 10.86
N ARG A 32 4.48 8.33 10.28
CA ARG A 32 3.57 8.14 9.15
C ARG A 32 4.30 7.90 7.83
N GLU A 33 5.48 8.50 7.64
CA GLU A 33 6.30 8.32 6.44
C GLU A 33 6.94 6.93 6.40
N ASP A 34 7.42 6.42 7.55
CA ASP A 34 7.95 5.05 7.66
C ASP A 34 6.88 3.99 7.39
N ALA A 35 5.68 4.18 7.90
CA ALA A 35 4.56 3.28 7.62
C ALA A 35 4.10 3.35 6.16
N ALA A 36 4.14 4.53 5.53
CA ALA A 36 3.81 4.70 4.12
C ALA A 36 4.87 4.08 3.20
N SER A 37 6.15 4.29 3.49
CA SER A 37 7.27 3.74 2.72
C SER A 37 7.33 2.21 2.83
N THR A 38 7.10 1.66 4.03
CA THR A 38 7.03 0.21 4.26
C THR A 38 5.89 -0.42 3.45
N ARG A 39 4.68 0.17 3.50
CA ARG A 39 3.54 -0.30 2.70
C ARG A 39 3.76 -0.18 1.19
N ALA A 40 4.41 0.89 0.74
CA ALA A 40 4.77 1.06 -0.66
C ALA A 40 5.75 -0.03 -1.12
N ARG A 41 6.76 -0.34 -0.30
CA ARG A 41 7.75 -1.39 -0.59
C ARG A 41 7.11 -2.78 -0.67
N GLU A 42 6.19 -3.07 0.25
CA GLU A 42 5.43 -4.32 0.26
C GLU A 42 4.50 -4.42 -0.97
N THR A 43 3.85 -3.32 -1.35
CA THR A 43 3.00 -3.25 -2.56
C THR A 43 3.83 -3.48 -3.82
N ALA A 44 5.02 -2.89 -3.90
CA ALA A 44 5.95 -3.11 -5.00
C ALA A 44 6.40 -4.58 -5.09
N ALA A 45 6.72 -5.21 -3.96
CA ALA A 45 7.09 -6.63 -3.93
C ALA A 45 5.95 -7.54 -4.43
N ARG A 46 4.71 -7.29 -3.97
CA ARG A 46 3.52 -8.01 -4.46
C ARG A 46 3.29 -7.81 -5.95
N PHE A 47 3.47 -6.58 -6.43
CA PHE A 47 3.35 -6.25 -7.84
C PHE A 47 4.39 -6.97 -8.70
N THR A 48 5.65 -6.99 -8.27
CA THR A 48 6.72 -7.72 -8.97
C THR A 48 6.41 -9.21 -9.08
N ALA A 49 5.98 -9.85 -7.99
CA ALA A 49 5.61 -11.27 -8.00
C ALA A 49 4.44 -11.56 -8.96
N ALA A 50 3.42 -10.70 -8.97
CA ALA A 50 2.29 -10.83 -9.89
C ALA A 50 2.69 -10.60 -11.35
N LEU A 51 3.66 -9.70 -11.59
CA LEU A 51 4.21 -9.44 -12.92
C LEU A 51 5.04 -10.63 -13.43
N GLU A 52 5.85 -11.24 -12.59
CA GLU A 52 6.61 -12.45 -12.93
C GLU A 52 5.67 -13.59 -13.33
N LEU A 53 4.59 -13.80 -12.57
CA LEU A 53 3.54 -14.78 -12.91
C LEU A 53 2.85 -14.44 -14.24
N ALA A 54 2.55 -13.16 -14.48
CA ALA A 54 1.96 -12.72 -15.73
C ALA A 54 2.88 -12.98 -16.94
N ILE A 55 4.19 -12.77 -16.79
CA ILE A 55 5.19 -13.03 -17.83
C ILE A 55 5.30 -14.52 -18.13
N ASP A 56 5.36 -15.36 -17.10
CA ASP A 56 5.39 -16.82 -17.26
C ASP A 56 4.13 -17.30 -18.01
N ARG A 57 2.96 -16.81 -17.60
CA ARG A 57 1.70 -17.12 -18.27
C ARG A 57 1.65 -16.61 -19.71
N ALA A 58 2.17 -15.41 -19.99
CA ALA A 58 2.25 -14.87 -21.35
C ALA A 58 3.13 -15.75 -22.26
N THR A 59 4.24 -16.24 -21.72
CA THR A 59 5.18 -17.12 -22.41
C THR A 59 4.55 -18.49 -22.70
N LEU A 60 3.88 -19.08 -21.70
CA LEU A 60 3.23 -20.40 -21.83
C LEU A 60 1.99 -20.37 -22.74
N SER A 61 1.17 -19.32 -22.65
CA SER A 61 -0.07 -19.19 -23.43
C SER A 61 0.15 -18.64 -24.83
N GLY A 62 1.32 -18.05 -25.11
CA GLY A 62 1.60 -17.31 -26.35
C GLY A 62 0.71 -16.08 -26.53
N GLN A 63 0.01 -15.63 -25.47
CA GLN A 63 -0.86 -14.47 -25.49
C GLN A 63 -0.27 -13.35 -24.63
N PRO A 64 -0.20 -12.11 -25.12
CA PRO A 64 0.34 -11.01 -24.34
C PRO A 64 -0.58 -10.70 -23.16
N VAL A 65 0.00 -10.44 -21.99
CA VAL A 65 -0.71 -10.04 -20.78
C VAL A 65 -0.54 -8.53 -20.58
N GLY A 66 -1.62 -7.84 -20.19
CA GLY A 66 -1.65 -6.41 -19.93
C GLY A 66 -1.83 -6.09 -18.44
N ILE A 67 -1.49 -4.87 -18.04
CA ILE A 67 -1.72 -4.37 -16.68
C ILE A 67 -2.51 -3.08 -16.81
N HIS A 68 -3.63 -2.98 -16.08
CA HIS A 68 -4.41 -1.76 -16.00
C HIS A 68 -4.18 -1.08 -14.65
N PHE A 69 -3.64 0.14 -14.69
CA PHE A 69 -3.46 1.00 -13.52
C PHE A 69 -4.66 1.95 -13.37
N SER A 70 -5.16 2.08 -12.16
CA SER A 70 -6.14 3.09 -11.76
C SER A 70 -5.65 3.79 -10.48
N ASP A 71 -6.18 4.97 -10.16
CA ASP A 71 -5.75 5.77 -9.01
C ASP A 71 -5.78 5.00 -7.67
N SER A 72 -6.67 4.00 -7.54
CA SER A 72 -6.85 3.24 -6.31
C SER A 72 -6.42 1.77 -6.38
N ALA A 73 -6.13 1.23 -7.57
CA ALA A 73 -5.85 -0.20 -7.74
C ALA A 73 -5.16 -0.53 -9.07
N TRP A 74 -4.50 -1.68 -9.13
CA TRP A 74 -4.00 -2.27 -10.38
C TRP A 74 -4.60 -3.66 -10.58
N ARG A 75 -4.80 -4.08 -11.84
CA ARG A 75 -5.33 -5.40 -12.19
C ARG A 75 -4.64 -5.96 -13.44
N ILE A 76 -4.45 -7.28 -13.46
CA ILE A 76 -3.92 -8.00 -14.62
C ILE A 76 -5.05 -8.21 -15.64
N MET A 77 -4.72 -8.05 -16.91
CA MET A 77 -5.63 -8.05 -18.05
C MET A 77 -5.16 -9.10 -19.05
N VAL A 78 -6.07 -9.93 -19.55
CA VAL A 78 -5.78 -10.91 -20.59
C VAL A 78 -6.61 -10.63 -21.85
N PRO A 79 -6.12 -10.97 -23.04
CA PRO A 79 -6.88 -10.85 -24.27
C PRO A 79 -8.01 -11.88 -24.28
N GLY A 80 -9.24 -11.39 -24.31
CA GLY A 80 -10.43 -12.23 -24.49
C GLY A 80 -10.45 -12.83 -25.89
N LYS A 81 -10.81 -14.12 -25.98
CA LYS A 81 -10.99 -14.89 -27.23
C LYS A 81 -12.23 -14.40 -28.00
N THR A 82 -12.20 -13.19 -28.56
CA THR A 82 -13.23 -12.72 -29.48
C THR A 82 -12.65 -12.68 -30.90
N PRO A 83 -13.21 -13.42 -31.87
CA PRO A 83 -12.60 -13.62 -33.19
C PRO A 83 -12.51 -12.35 -34.07
N SER A 84 -13.12 -11.23 -33.66
CA SER A 84 -13.19 -9.99 -34.46
C SER A 84 -12.60 -8.75 -33.80
N ALA A 85 -12.23 -8.80 -32.51
CA ALA A 85 -11.68 -7.63 -31.82
C ALA A 85 -10.85 -8.02 -30.58
N TRP A 86 -9.69 -7.39 -30.43
CA TRP A 86 -8.89 -7.47 -29.21
C TRP A 86 -9.68 -6.82 -28.06
N ARG A 87 -10.14 -7.62 -27.09
CA ARG A 87 -10.83 -7.11 -25.90
C ARG A 87 -10.05 -7.50 -24.66
N TRP A 88 -9.58 -6.50 -23.91
CA TRP A 88 -8.93 -6.72 -22.61
C TRP A 88 -9.99 -7.12 -21.58
N VAL A 89 -9.82 -8.28 -20.95
CA VAL A 89 -10.72 -8.81 -19.92
C VAL A 89 -9.92 -8.99 -18.62
N PRO A 90 -10.47 -8.60 -17.44
CA PRO A 90 -9.76 -8.79 -16.17
C PRO A 90 -9.45 -10.26 -16.00
N LEU A 91 -8.22 -10.55 -15.58
CA LEU A 91 -7.84 -11.89 -15.16
C LEU A 91 -8.57 -12.20 -13.85
N GLN A 92 -9.83 -12.64 -13.95
CA GLN A 92 -10.54 -13.28 -12.86
C GLN A 92 -10.07 -14.74 -12.81
N GLU A 93 -9.22 -15.05 -11.83
CA GLU A 93 -9.21 -16.40 -11.26
C GLU A 93 -10.49 -16.52 -10.43
N ASP A 94 -11.47 -17.25 -10.97
CA ASP A 94 -12.55 -17.94 -10.27
C ASP A 94 -13.06 -17.32 -8.96
N ALA A 95 -13.83 -16.23 -9.08
CA ALA A 95 -14.94 -15.97 -8.15
C ALA A 95 -16.20 -16.73 -8.60
N ALA A 96 -16.01 -17.94 -9.12
CA ALA A 96 -17.04 -18.82 -9.67
C ALA A 96 -17.00 -20.20 -9.00
N ASP A 97 -16.81 -20.24 -7.68
CA ASP A 97 -17.25 -21.39 -6.89
C ASP A 97 -17.62 -21.00 -5.45
N GLU A 98 -18.41 -19.93 -5.30
CA GLU A 98 -19.39 -19.91 -4.20
C GLU A 98 -20.72 -20.42 -4.77
N SER A 99 -20.64 -21.65 -5.28
CA SER A 99 -21.50 -22.73 -4.84
C SER A 99 -22.87 -22.24 -4.37
N LYS A 100 -23.77 -22.08 -5.34
CA LYS A 100 -25.21 -22.21 -5.17
C LYS A 100 -25.49 -23.63 -4.66
N ASN A 101 -25.13 -23.85 -3.40
CA ASN A 101 -25.37 -25.06 -2.65
C ASN A 101 -26.74 -24.91 -2.03
N ASP A 102 -27.73 -24.93 -2.92
CA ASP A 102 -29.12 -25.21 -2.63
C ASP A 102 -29.18 -26.70 -2.21
N TRP A 103 -28.85 -26.98 -0.95
CA TRP A 103 -29.07 -28.28 -0.33
C TRP A 103 -30.39 -28.24 0.44
N GLY A 104 -31.45 -28.75 -0.19
CA GLY A 104 -32.65 -29.26 0.48
C GLY A 104 -33.83 -28.32 0.56
#